data_AF-A0A8C9Q7A9-F1
#
_entry.id   AF-A0A8C9Q7A9-F1
#
_cell.length_a   1.000
_cell.length_b   1.000
_cell.length_c   1.000
_cell.angle_alpha   90.00
_cell.angle_beta   90.00
_cell.angle_gamma   90.00
#
_symmetry.space_group_name_H-M   'P 1'
#
loop_
_entity.id
_entity.type
_entity.pdbx_description
1 polymer ?
#
loop_
_entity_poly.entity_id
_entity_poly.type
_entity_poly.pdbx_seq_one_letter_code
_entity_poly.pdbx_strand_id
1 'polypeptide(L)'
;EPCRWPQSWPTWCTEGCPGGASGPLACRTFSRVSSCPPEVMLTQERYPVRRLPFSVVSEEDLAAFECIVPGRVVTDPEVLEVSNVDWLRTARGCSKVLLRPRTSEEVSRILRYCHERNLAVNPQGGNTGLVGGSVPVFDEIILSTALMNQVTSFNSVSGILTCQAGCVLEGLSRYVQERDFVMPGPCHIGGNVATNAGGLRFLRYGSLRGTVLGLEVVLADGTVLDCLTSLRKDNTGYDLKQLFIGSEGTLGVITAVSILCPPKPKAVNVAFLGAVGPAGEDNGGTEPGWLCVQV
;
A
#
# COMPACT_ATOMS: atom_id res chain seq x y z
N GLU A 1 -25.21 5.81 -7.64
CA GLU A 1 -24.48 7.09 -7.82
C GLU A 1 -23.04 6.87 -7.40
N PRO A 2 -22.02 7.32 -8.15
CA PRO A 2 -20.64 7.11 -7.75
C PRO A 2 -20.28 8.12 -6.65
N CYS A 3 -20.16 7.63 -5.41
CA CYS A 3 -19.74 8.44 -4.27
C CYS A 3 -18.30 8.93 -4.47
N ARG A 4 -18.13 10.25 -4.63
CA ARG A 4 -16.81 10.90 -4.58
C ARG A 4 -16.38 11.04 -3.11
N TRP A 5 -15.19 10.55 -2.79
CA TRP A 5 -14.57 10.70 -1.48
C TRP A 5 -13.91 12.09 -1.33
N PRO A 6 -14.00 12.75 -0.17
CA PRO A 6 -13.29 14.00 0.10
C PRO A 6 -11.78 13.75 0.36
N GLN A 7 -10.94 14.65 -0.17
CA GLN A 7 -9.46 14.54 -0.23
C GLN A 7 -8.70 15.18 0.95
N SER A 8 -9.32 15.51 2.07
CA SER A 8 -8.66 16.31 3.12
C SER A 8 -8.66 15.65 4.50
N TRP A 9 -7.47 15.56 5.09
CA TRP A 9 -7.23 15.19 6.50
C TRP A 9 -7.53 16.38 7.42
N PRO A 10 -8.16 16.21 8.61
CA PRO A 10 -8.36 17.30 9.55
C PRO A 10 -7.06 17.62 10.31
N THR A 11 -6.64 18.88 10.30
CA THR A 11 -5.64 19.45 11.20
C THR A 11 -6.22 19.58 12.60
N TRP A 12 -5.67 18.83 13.57
CA TRP A 12 -6.02 18.97 14.98
C TRP A 12 -5.30 20.21 15.55
N CYS A 13 -6.01 21.33 15.63
CA CYS A 13 -5.58 22.47 16.43
C CYS A 13 -5.81 22.17 17.91
N THR A 14 -4.75 22.32 18.69
CA THR A 14 -4.74 22.21 20.16
C THR A 14 -5.57 23.31 20.81
N GLU A 15 -6.75 22.98 21.32
CA GLU A 15 -7.47 23.81 22.30
C GLU A 15 -6.94 23.49 23.71
N GLY A 16 -6.43 24.50 24.41
CA GLY A 16 -5.99 24.41 25.81
C GLY A 16 -6.98 25.11 26.74
N CYS A 17 -7.34 24.44 27.84
CA CYS A 17 -8.14 24.99 28.94
C CYS A 17 -7.34 25.96 29.84
N PRO A 18 -8.01 26.90 30.56
CA PRO A 18 -7.34 27.97 31.30
C PRO A 18 -7.11 27.62 32.79
N GLY A 19 -6.01 28.11 33.35
CA GLY A 19 -5.72 28.05 34.79
C GLY A 19 -4.39 28.74 35.12
N GLY A 20 -4.45 29.79 35.94
CA GLY A 20 -3.41 30.81 36.05
C GLY A 20 -2.24 30.53 37.00
N ALA A 21 -1.19 31.33 36.83
CA ALA A 21 -0.41 32.00 37.90
C ALA A 21 0.71 32.84 37.26
N SER A 22 0.83 34.07 37.72
CA SER A 22 1.71 35.15 37.25
C SER A 22 3.18 34.96 37.62
N GLY A 23 4.08 35.08 36.63
CA GLY A 23 5.53 35.20 36.78
C GLY A 23 6.14 35.93 35.58
N PRO A 24 7.30 36.61 35.73
CA PRO A 24 7.75 37.64 34.79
C PRO A 24 8.12 37.07 33.41
N LEU A 25 7.60 37.73 32.38
CA LEU A 25 7.74 37.41 30.95
C LEU A 25 9.20 37.50 30.50
N ALA A 26 9.92 36.38 30.56
CA ALA A 26 11.10 36.19 29.74
C ALA A 26 10.64 35.88 28.30
N CYS A 27 10.80 36.85 27.41
CA CYS A 27 10.52 36.71 25.98
C CYS A 27 11.52 35.69 25.39
N ARG A 28 11.20 34.40 25.49
CA ARG A 28 11.91 33.35 24.75
C ARG A 28 11.46 33.46 23.31
N THR A 29 12.30 34.09 22.49
CA THR A 29 12.27 33.93 21.04
C THR A 29 12.32 32.43 20.74
N PHE A 30 11.17 31.84 20.43
CA PHE A 30 11.12 30.57 19.75
C PHE A 30 11.71 30.80 18.36
N SER A 31 13.01 30.51 18.20
CA SER A 31 13.53 30.20 16.89
C SER A 31 12.66 29.07 16.35
N ARG A 32 11.93 29.34 15.26
CA ARG A 32 11.45 28.27 14.39
C ARG A 32 12.70 27.56 13.91
N VAL A 33 13.11 26.52 14.63
CA VAL A 33 13.85 25.44 14.00
C VAL A 33 12.87 24.92 12.96
N SER A 34 13.06 25.35 11.71
CA SER A 34 12.51 24.63 10.57
C SER A 34 13.18 23.28 10.61
N SER A 35 12.64 22.36 11.39
CA SER A 35 13.04 20.96 11.32
C SER A 35 12.42 20.43 10.03
N CYS A 36 13.01 20.82 8.90
CA CYS A 36 12.94 19.97 7.73
C CYS A 36 13.40 18.58 8.21
N PRO A 37 12.60 17.54 7.99
CA PRO A 37 13.06 16.19 8.30
C PRO A 37 14.43 15.99 7.64
N PRO A 38 15.34 15.25 8.29
CA PRO A 38 16.66 14.99 7.71
C PRO A 38 16.49 14.46 6.29
N GLU A 39 17.18 15.10 5.35
CA GLU A 39 17.11 14.74 3.94
C GLU A 39 17.55 13.28 3.76
N VAL A 40 16.67 12.46 3.18
CA VAL A 40 16.97 11.05 2.95
C VAL A 40 17.94 10.97 1.78
N MET A 41 19.09 10.34 2.01
CA MET A 41 20.10 10.10 0.97
C MET A 41 19.54 9.20 -0.12
N LEU A 42 19.92 9.45 -1.38
CA LEU A 42 19.50 8.63 -2.51
C LEU A 42 19.96 7.17 -2.32
N THR A 43 19.08 6.22 -2.65
CA THR A 43 19.35 4.79 -2.50
C THR A 43 20.61 4.37 -3.27
N GLN A 44 20.81 4.93 -4.47
CA GLN A 44 22.00 4.70 -5.30
C GLN A 44 23.32 5.22 -4.69
N GLU A 45 23.28 6.20 -3.80
CA GLU A 45 24.47 6.72 -3.10
C GLU A 45 24.77 5.89 -1.85
N ARG A 46 23.70 5.40 -1.19
CA ARG A 46 23.79 4.61 0.02
C ARG A 46 24.24 3.17 -0.23
N TYR A 47 23.80 2.56 -1.32
CA TYR A 47 24.08 1.17 -1.65
C TYR A 47 24.89 1.07 -2.96
N PRO A 48 25.88 0.14 -3.06
CA PRO A 48 26.72 -0.02 -4.24
C PRO A 48 26.00 -0.79 -5.37
N VAL A 49 24.81 -0.32 -5.75
CA VAL A 49 24.00 -0.88 -6.84
C VAL A 49 24.25 -0.10 -8.13
N ARG A 50 24.22 -0.80 -9.27
CA ARG A 50 24.40 -0.19 -10.59
C ARG A 50 23.08 -0.13 -11.32
N ARG A 51 22.80 1.00 -11.96
CA ARG A 51 21.64 1.16 -12.84
C ARG A 51 21.77 0.22 -14.02
N LEU A 52 20.72 -0.58 -14.27
CA LEU A 52 20.62 -1.43 -15.45
C LEU A 52 20.45 -0.58 -16.72
N PRO A 53 20.73 -1.12 -17.92
CA PRO A 53 20.69 -0.37 -19.18
C PRO A 53 19.25 -0.13 -19.70
N PHE A 54 18.41 0.46 -18.86
CA PHE A 54 17.08 0.96 -19.25
C PHE A 54 17.19 2.31 -19.95
N SER A 55 16.21 2.61 -20.80
CA SER A 55 16.06 3.95 -21.38
C SER A 55 15.76 4.98 -20.30
N VAL A 56 15.90 6.27 -20.64
CA VAL A 56 15.53 7.39 -19.78
C VAL A 56 14.30 8.05 -20.39
N VAL A 57 13.39 8.54 -19.55
CA VAL A 57 12.16 9.21 -20.00
C VAL A 57 12.52 10.48 -20.78
N SER A 58 11.97 10.60 -22.00
CA SER A 58 12.05 11.77 -22.86
C SER A 58 10.72 12.56 -22.89
N GLU A 59 10.73 13.76 -23.47
CA GLU A 59 9.52 14.58 -23.67
C GLU A 59 8.46 13.88 -24.54
N GLU A 60 8.90 13.07 -25.51
CA GLU A 60 8.00 12.25 -26.34
C GLU A 60 7.28 11.18 -25.51
N ASP A 61 7.99 10.58 -24.54
CA ASP A 61 7.42 9.61 -23.62
C ASP A 61 6.38 10.26 -22.70
N LEU A 62 6.64 11.48 -22.22
CA LEU A 62 5.68 12.25 -21.42
C LEU A 62 4.41 12.57 -22.23
N ALA A 63 4.54 12.98 -23.49
CA ALA A 63 3.41 13.23 -24.37
C ALA A 63 2.60 11.95 -24.64
N ALA A 64 3.26 10.80 -24.81
CA ALA A 64 2.60 9.51 -24.97
C ALA A 64 1.82 9.13 -23.70
N PHE A 65 2.42 9.28 -22.51
CA PHE A 65 1.73 9.03 -21.25
C PHE A 65 0.55 9.98 -21.04
N GLU A 66 0.66 11.26 -21.41
CA GLU A 66 -0.43 12.22 -21.32
C GLU A 66 -1.60 11.84 -22.23
N CYS A 67 -1.33 11.24 -23.40
CA CYS A 67 -2.36 10.68 -24.26
C CYS A 67 -3.05 9.46 -23.66
N ILE A 68 -2.34 8.63 -22.89
CA ILE A 68 -2.88 7.41 -22.27
C ILE A 68 -3.65 7.74 -20.98
N VAL A 69 -3.10 8.62 -20.14
CA VAL A 69 -3.67 9.03 -18.84
C VAL A 69 -3.79 10.56 -18.73
N PRO A 70 -4.73 11.21 -19.45
CA PRO A 70 -4.84 12.66 -19.50
C PRO A 70 -5.03 13.31 -18.12
N GLY A 71 -4.23 14.33 -17.83
CA GLY A 71 -4.21 15.09 -16.58
C GLY A 71 -3.72 14.29 -15.37
N ARG A 72 -3.09 13.13 -15.59
CA ARG A 72 -2.68 12.18 -14.54
C ARG A 72 -1.22 11.74 -14.64
N VAL A 73 -0.44 12.42 -15.48
CA VAL A 73 1.03 12.39 -15.47
C VAL A 73 1.53 13.48 -14.53
N VAL A 74 2.32 13.11 -13.54
CA VAL A 74 2.87 14.05 -12.54
C VAL A 74 4.39 14.11 -12.70
N THR A 75 4.89 15.30 -12.95
CA THR A 75 6.33 15.61 -13.09
C THR A 75 6.80 16.67 -12.08
N ASP A 76 5.89 17.20 -11.27
CA ASP A 76 6.20 18.18 -10.23
C ASP A 76 7.11 17.56 -9.16
N PRO A 77 8.34 18.10 -8.95
CA PRO A 77 9.29 17.58 -7.99
C PRO A 77 8.75 17.51 -6.55
N GLU A 78 7.92 18.47 -6.13
CA GLU A 78 7.40 18.50 -4.76
C GLU A 78 6.45 17.34 -4.47
N VAL A 79 5.63 16.98 -5.47
CA VAL A 79 4.70 15.85 -5.37
C VAL A 79 5.45 14.52 -5.47
N LEU A 80 6.48 14.45 -6.33
CA LEU A 80 7.28 13.26 -6.53
C LEU A 80 8.15 12.91 -5.32
N GLU A 81 8.56 13.90 -4.53
CA GLU A 81 9.38 13.68 -3.33
C GLU A 81 8.71 12.69 -2.36
N VAL A 82 7.40 12.82 -2.16
CA VAL A 82 6.62 11.93 -1.27
C VAL A 82 6.55 10.50 -1.79
N SER A 83 6.50 10.33 -3.12
CA SER A 83 6.44 9.01 -3.76
C SER A 83 7.81 8.36 -3.94
N ASN A 84 8.90 9.13 -3.90
CA ASN A 84 10.27 8.63 -4.00
C ASN A 84 10.83 8.17 -2.64
N VAL A 85 10.31 8.65 -1.52
CA VAL A 85 10.78 8.29 -0.18
C VAL A 85 9.93 7.16 0.41
N ASP A 86 10.58 6.14 0.97
CA ASP A 86 9.88 5.01 1.58
C ASP A 86 9.27 5.37 2.95
N TRP A 87 8.43 4.48 3.48
CA TRP A 87 7.75 4.70 4.77
C TRP A 87 8.73 4.94 5.94
N LEU A 88 9.84 4.20 5.98
CA LEU A 88 10.83 4.32 7.05
C LEU A 88 11.79 5.50 6.86
N ARG A 89 11.73 6.21 5.72
CA ARG A 89 12.66 7.28 5.34
C ARG A 89 14.12 6.82 5.33
N THR A 90 14.34 5.59 4.87
CA THR A 90 15.64 4.94 4.74
C THR A 90 16.09 4.77 3.30
N ALA A 91 15.15 4.77 2.36
CA ALA A 91 15.38 4.67 0.92
C ALA A 91 14.68 5.82 0.20
N ARG A 92 15.38 6.39 -0.80
CA ARG A 92 14.88 7.47 -1.65
C ARG A 92 15.30 7.25 -3.09
N GLY A 93 14.32 7.17 -3.99
CA GLY A 93 14.52 7.15 -5.43
C GLY A 93 14.72 8.53 -6.04
N CYS A 94 14.98 8.59 -7.34
CA CYS A 94 15.09 9.83 -8.10
C CYS A 94 14.20 9.82 -9.36
N SER A 95 13.03 9.18 -9.26
CA SER A 95 12.05 9.18 -10.34
C SER A 95 11.51 10.57 -10.63
N LYS A 96 11.36 10.87 -11.91
CA LYS A 96 10.87 12.16 -12.43
C LYS A 96 9.43 12.10 -12.93
N VAL A 97 8.80 10.92 -12.89
CA VAL A 97 7.46 10.71 -13.45
C VAL A 97 6.65 9.78 -12.57
N LEU A 98 5.45 10.21 -12.22
CA LEU A 98 4.44 9.43 -11.54
C LEU A 98 3.17 9.37 -12.41
N LEU A 99 2.75 8.15 -12.74
CA LEU A 99 1.54 7.87 -13.51
C LEU A 99 0.43 7.39 -12.59
N ARG A 100 -0.78 7.94 -12.74
CA ARG A 100 -1.96 7.58 -11.92
C ARG A 100 -3.11 7.06 -12.79
N PRO A 101 -3.04 5.81 -13.29
CA PRO A 101 -4.14 5.19 -14.03
C PRO A 101 -5.39 4.96 -13.15
N ARG A 102 -6.54 4.84 -13.80
CA ARG A 102 -7.86 4.55 -13.22
C ARG A 102 -8.42 3.21 -13.68
N THR A 103 -7.97 2.69 -14.82
CA THR A 103 -8.47 1.45 -15.40
C THR A 103 -7.33 0.50 -15.72
N SER A 104 -7.65 -0.79 -15.80
CA SER A 104 -6.69 -1.84 -16.17
C SER A 104 -6.20 -1.69 -17.60
N GLU A 105 -7.03 -1.12 -18.49
CA GLU A 105 -6.64 -0.80 -19.86
C GLU A 105 -5.59 0.32 -19.92
N GLU A 106 -5.72 1.37 -19.09
CA GLU A 106 -4.69 2.40 -18.98
C GLU A 106 -3.36 1.80 -18.51
N VAL A 107 -3.38 0.89 -17.53
CA VAL A 107 -2.18 0.17 -17.06
C VAL A 107 -1.57 -0.68 -18.19
N SER A 108 -2.39 -1.43 -18.92
CA SER A 108 -1.95 -2.23 -20.08
C SER A 108 -1.25 -1.38 -21.14
N ARG A 109 -1.83 -0.22 -21.50
CA ARG A 109 -1.25 0.69 -22.48
C ARG A 109 0.06 1.31 -21.99
N ILE A 110 0.14 1.70 -20.70
CA ILE A 110 1.37 2.21 -20.09
C ILE A 110 2.48 1.15 -20.15
N LEU A 111 2.20 -0.07 -19.69
CA LEU A 111 3.21 -1.13 -19.63
C LEU A 111 3.67 -1.57 -21.02
N ARG A 112 2.76 -1.65 -22.00
CA ARG A 112 3.11 -1.91 -23.39
C ARG A 112 4.08 -0.86 -23.94
N TYR A 113 3.80 0.42 -23.69
CA TYR A 113 4.67 1.52 -24.11
C TYR A 113 6.05 1.42 -23.43
N CYS A 114 6.09 1.18 -22.11
CA CYS A 114 7.33 1.01 -21.37
C CYS A 114 8.13 -0.20 -21.87
N HIS A 115 7.47 -1.30 -22.25
CA HIS A 115 8.11 -2.49 -22.80
C HIS A 115 8.78 -2.19 -24.15
N GLU A 116 8.07 -1.53 -25.08
CA GLU A 116 8.63 -1.12 -26.38
C GLU A 116 9.81 -0.14 -26.24
N ARG A 117 9.76 0.75 -25.23
CA ARG A 117 10.79 1.76 -24.97
C ARG A 117 11.89 1.30 -24.03
N ASN A 118 11.79 0.10 -23.45
CA ASN A 118 12.68 -0.42 -22.41
C ASN A 118 12.83 0.56 -21.21
N LEU A 119 11.70 1.08 -20.72
CA LEU A 119 11.61 1.94 -19.53
C LEU A 119 11.26 1.11 -18.30
N ALA A 120 12.03 1.27 -17.22
CA ALA A 120 11.76 0.58 -15.96
C ALA A 120 10.54 1.18 -15.24
N VAL A 121 9.76 0.33 -14.58
CA VAL A 121 8.52 0.70 -13.89
C VAL A 121 8.57 0.19 -12.44
N ASN A 122 8.21 1.06 -11.50
CA ASN A 122 8.04 0.75 -10.08
C ASN A 122 6.56 0.84 -9.69
N PRO A 123 5.83 -0.29 -9.56
CA PRO A 123 4.45 -0.31 -9.12
C PRO A 123 4.33 0.16 -7.67
N GLN A 124 3.43 1.11 -7.41
CA GLN A 124 3.25 1.68 -6.07
C GLN A 124 1.78 1.65 -5.63
N GLY A 125 1.56 1.09 -4.44
CA GLY A 125 0.27 1.09 -3.74
C GLY A 125 0.17 2.27 -2.77
N GLY A 126 -0.03 1.96 -1.48
CA GLY A 126 -0.11 2.96 -0.41
C GLY A 126 1.24 3.45 0.12
N ASN A 127 2.36 2.98 -0.45
CA ASN A 127 3.73 3.28 -0.02
C ASN A 127 3.99 3.04 1.50
N THR A 128 3.40 1.98 2.06
CA THR A 128 3.59 1.57 3.47
C THR A 128 4.48 0.33 3.62
N GLY A 129 5.23 -0.03 2.57
CA GLY A 129 6.17 -1.15 2.59
C GLY A 129 7.36 -0.84 3.48
N LEU A 130 7.92 -1.86 4.13
CA LEU A 130 9.01 -1.71 5.11
C LEU A 130 10.36 -2.23 4.60
N VAL A 131 10.43 -2.70 3.35
CA VAL A 131 11.61 -3.34 2.76
C VAL A 131 12.20 -2.55 1.59
N GLY A 132 11.72 -1.31 1.36
CA GLY A 132 12.17 -0.45 0.25
C GLY A 132 11.61 -0.80 -1.13
N GLY A 133 10.89 -1.92 -1.29
CA GLY A 133 10.35 -2.35 -2.60
C GLY A 133 9.20 -1.49 -3.15
N SER A 134 8.68 -0.52 -2.40
CA SER A 134 7.61 0.37 -2.87
C SER A 134 8.12 1.65 -3.54
N VAL A 135 9.43 1.91 -3.50
CA VAL A 135 10.04 3.12 -4.06
C VAL A 135 11.14 2.79 -5.09
N PRO A 136 11.37 3.67 -6.08
CA PRO A 136 12.45 3.51 -7.05
C PRO A 136 13.84 3.49 -6.39
N VAL A 137 14.81 2.89 -7.06
CA VAL A 137 16.23 2.99 -6.68
C VAL A 137 16.90 4.13 -7.44
N PHE A 138 16.56 4.26 -8.73
CA PHE A 138 17.04 5.26 -9.66
C PHE A 138 15.84 6.07 -10.19
N ASP A 139 15.67 6.10 -11.50
CA ASP A 139 14.71 6.90 -12.26
C ASP A 139 13.54 6.06 -12.79
N GLU A 140 13.24 4.91 -12.18
CA GLU A 140 12.11 4.06 -12.59
C GLU A 140 10.79 4.84 -12.53
N ILE A 141 9.92 4.66 -13.52
CA ILE A 141 8.62 5.35 -13.58
C ILE A 141 7.73 4.81 -12.45
N ILE A 142 7.19 5.70 -11.62
CA ILE A 142 6.30 5.26 -10.55
C ILE A 142 4.89 5.08 -11.12
N LEU A 143 4.38 3.84 -11.09
CA LEU A 143 3.01 3.53 -11.50
C LEU A 143 2.14 3.38 -10.26
N SER A 144 1.39 4.44 -9.93
CA SER A 144 0.56 4.49 -8.73
C SER A 144 -0.85 3.95 -8.98
N THR A 145 -1.27 3.00 -8.15
CA THR A 145 -2.64 2.45 -8.18
C THR A 145 -3.65 3.31 -7.42
N ALA A 146 -3.27 4.45 -6.85
CA ALA A 146 -4.10 5.23 -5.92
C ALA A 146 -5.48 5.66 -6.46
N LEU A 147 -5.61 5.83 -7.78
CA LEU A 147 -6.89 6.19 -8.42
C LEU A 147 -7.72 4.98 -8.90
N MET A 148 -7.18 3.77 -8.83
CA MET A 148 -7.89 2.52 -9.08
C MET A 148 -8.59 2.05 -7.79
N ASN A 149 -9.57 2.83 -7.31
CA ASN A 149 -10.13 2.70 -5.96
C ASN A 149 -11.63 2.33 -5.94
N GLN A 150 -12.16 1.75 -7.02
CA GLN A 150 -13.57 1.37 -7.11
C GLN A 150 -13.84 -0.06 -6.66
N VAL A 151 -14.96 -0.26 -5.97
CA VAL A 151 -15.54 -1.59 -5.73
C VAL A 151 -16.39 -1.96 -6.93
N THR A 152 -16.08 -3.08 -7.58
CA THR A 152 -16.78 -3.55 -8.78
C THR A 152 -18.06 -4.28 -8.42
N SER A 153 -18.00 -5.19 -7.44
CA SER A 153 -19.15 -5.98 -7.01
C SER A 153 -18.95 -6.56 -5.61
N PHE A 154 -20.07 -6.80 -4.92
CA PHE A 154 -20.08 -7.51 -3.66
C PHE A 154 -21.30 -8.42 -3.58
N ASN A 155 -21.09 -9.69 -3.30
CA ASN A 155 -22.16 -10.65 -3.09
C ASN A 155 -22.45 -10.78 -1.59
N SER A 156 -23.62 -10.28 -1.17
CA SER A 156 -24.03 -10.26 0.24
C SER A 156 -24.36 -11.63 0.84
N VAL A 157 -24.46 -12.67 0.02
CA VAL A 157 -24.70 -14.04 0.49
C VAL A 157 -23.39 -14.79 0.62
N SER A 158 -22.56 -14.78 -0.42
CA SER A 158 -21.28 -15.51 -0.42
C SER A 158 -20.15 -14.76 0.28
N GLY A 159 -20.28 -13.45 0.49
CA GLY A 159 -19.23 -12.60 1.06
C GLY A 159 -18.09 -12.32 0.09
N ILE A 160 -18.29 -12.50 -1.20
CA ILE A 160 -17.24 -12.29 -2.20
C ILE A 160 -17.22 -10.83 -2.62
N LEU A 161 -16.06 -10.19 -2.46
CA LEU A 161 -15.79 -8.81 -2.84
C LEU A 161 -14.86 -8.78 -4.05
N THR A 162 -15.25 -8.04 -5.09
CA THR A 162 -14.40 -7.73 -6.24
C THR A 162 -14.17 -6.23 -6.27
N CYS A 163 -12.90 -5.80 -6.27
CA CYS A 163 -12.52 -4.40 -6.23
C CYS A 163 -11.19 -4.16 -6.94
N GLN A 164 -10.92 -2.90 -7.26
CA GLN A 164 -9.66 -2.49 -7.86
C GLN A 164 -8.50 -2.50 -6.83
N ALA A 165 -7.27 -2.66 -7.32
CA ALA A 165 -6.07 -2.84 -6.52
C ALA A 165 -5.74 -1.64 -5.59
N GLY A 166 -6.14 -0.44 -5.97
CA GLY A 166 -5.92 0.79 -5.20
C GLY A 166 -6.94 1.03 -4.08
N CYS A 167 -7.92 0.16 -3.88
CA CYS A 167 -8.87 0.31 -2.79
C CYS A 167 -8.15 0.26 -1.42
N VAL A 168 -8.27 1.35 -0.67
CA VAL A 168 -7.80 1.46 0.72
C VAL A 168 -8.59 0.49 1.59
N LEU A 169 -7.89 -0.36 2.34
CA LEU A 169 -8.58 -1.39 3.11
C LEU A 169 -9.42 -0.87 4.26
N GLU A 170 -9.11 0.28 4.86
CA GLU A 170 -10.02 0.90 5.82
C GLU A 170 -11.39 1.19 5.16
N GLY A 171 -11.37 1.74 3.94
CA GLY A 171 -12.56 1.98 3.14
C GLY A 171 -13.30 0.68 2.79
N LEU A 172 -12.58 -0.37 2.37
CA LEU A 172 -13.17 -1.69 2.11
C LEU A 172 -13.78 -2.30 3.37
N SER A 173 -13.09 -2.18 4.51
CA SER A 173 -13.54 -2.69 5.81
C SER A 173 -14.85 -2.04 6.21
N ARG A 174 -14.96 -0.72 6.09
CA ARG A 174 -16.22 0.00 6.34
C ARG A 174 -17.33 -0.48 5.40
N TYR A 175 -17.04 -0.57 4.11
CA TYR A 175 -18.00 -1.00 3.09
C TYR A 175 -18.59 -2.40 3.34
N VAL A 176 -17.75 -3.38 3.71
CA VAL A 176 -18.22 -4.75 3.97
C VAL A 176 -18.85 -4.89 5.37
N GLN A 177 -18.44 -4.09 6.35
CA GLN A 177 -19.02 -4.09 7.70
C GLN A 177 -20.46 -3.61 7.75
N GLU A 178 -20.84 -2.68 6.87
CA GLU A 178 -22.24 -2.27 6.66
C GLU A 178 -23.13 -3.40 6.14
N ARG A 179 -22.51 -4.47 5.61
CA ARG A 179 -23.18 -5.62 5.00
C ARG A 179 -22.97 -6.91 5.80
N ASP A 180 -22.54 -6.79 7.05
CA ASP A 180 -22.26 -7.91 7.97
C ASP A 180 -21.09 -8.83 7.57
N PHE A 181 -20.05 -8.26 6.96
CA PHE A 181 -18.78 -8.95 6.68
C PHE A 181 -17.58 -8.18 7.23
N VAL A 182 -16.40 -8.79 7.19
CA VAL A 182 -15.13 -8.18 7.59
C VAL A 182 -14.03 -8.43 6.57
N MET A 183 -13.08 -7.49 6.44
CA MET A 183 -11.88 -7.71 5.64
C MET A 183 -10.82 -8.53 6.41
N PRO A 184 -10.05 -9.40 5.73
CA PRO A 184 -9.02 -10.21 6.37
C PRO A 184 -7.63 -9.54 6.54
N GLY A 185 -7.32 -8.41 5.89
CA GLY A 185 -5.96 -7.80 5.84
C GLY A 185 -5.85 -6.33 6.33
N PRO A 186 -4.66 -5.67 6.25
CA PRO A 186 -4.41 -4.32 6.83
C PRO A 186 -4.18 -3.09 5.89
N CYS A 187 -3.68 -3.17 4.64
CA CYS A 187 -3.41 -1.97 3.77
C CYS A 187 -4.07 -2.01 2.36
N HIS A 188 -3.71 -1.15 1.38
CA HIS A 188 -4.28 -1.19 0.01
C HIS A 188 -4.35 -2.63 -0.53
N ILE A 189 -5.48 -3.05 -1.10
CA ILE A 189 -5.71 -4.46 -1.38
C ILE A 189 -4.70 -5.04 -2.38
N GLY A 190 -4.31 -4.29 -3.41
CA GLY A 190 -3.29 -4.71 -4.37
C GLY A 190 -1.91 -4.87 -3.72
N GLY A 191 -1.51 -3.90 -2.88
CA GLY A 191 -0.25 -3.95 -2.13
C GLY A 191 -0.20 -5.10 -1.12
N ASN A 192 -1.32 -5.35 -0.42
CA ASN A 192 -1.45 -6.52 0.47
C ASN A 192 -1.22 -7.82 -0.30
N VAL A 193 -1.87 -7.97 -1.45
CA VAL A 193 -1.75 -9.20 -2.25
C VAL A 193 -0.34 -9.35 -2.80
N ALA A 194 0.23 -8.28 -3.37
CA ALA A 194 1.59 -8.29 -3.91
C ALA A 194 2.64 -8.65 -2.86
N THR A 195 2.44 -8.26 -1.60
CA THR A 195 3.35 -8.56 -0.48
C THR A 195 2.96 -9.81 0.33
N ASN A 196 1.85 -10.48 -0.03
CA ASN A 196 1.23 -11.56 0.76
C ASN A 196 1.07 -11.16 2.25
N ALA A 197 0.53 -9.98 2.49
CA ALA A 197 0.39 -9.40 3.82
C ALA A 197 -0.39 -10.35 4.76
N GLY A 198 0.13 -10.49 5.98
CA GLY A 198 -0.56 -11.19 7.06
C GLY A 198 -1.42 -10.24 7.89
N GLY A 199 -0.93 -9.87 9.07
CA GLY A 199 -1.59 -8.94 9.98
C GLY A 199 -2.24 -9.61 11.19
N LEU A 200 -2.87 -8.79 12.03
CA LEU A 200 -3.36 -9.18 13.37
C LEU A 200 -4.37 -10.34 13.37
N ARG A 201 -5.10 -10.54 12.27
CA ARG A 201 -6.17 -11.55 12.16
C ARG A 201 -5.76 -12.77 11.34
N PHE A 202 -4.48 -12.89 10.98
CA PHE A 202 -3.96 -14.01 10.19
C PHE A 202 -4.21 -15.36 10.86
N LEU A 203 -4.11 -15.46 12.19
CA LEU A 203 -4.35 -16.71 12.92
C LEU A 203 -5.77 -17.26 12.69
N ARG A 204 -6.76 -16.39 12.52
CA ARG A 204 -8.16 -16.79 12.34
C ARG A 204 -8.52 -17.01 10.87
N TYR A 205 -8.07 -16.13 9.97
CA TYR A 205 -8.52 -16.11 8.57
C TYR A 205 -7.49 -16.66 7.58
N GLY A 206 -6.28 -16.95 8.03
CA GLY A 206 -5.21 -17.51 7.23
C GLY A 206 -4.57 -16.51 6.26
N SER A 207 -3.82 -17.06 5.30
CA SER A 207 -3.10 -16.30 4.28
C SER A 207 -4.01 -15.76 3.18
N LEU A 208 -3.57 -14.66 2.56
CA LEU A 208 -4.14 -14.16 1.30
C LEU A 208 -4.14 -15.22 0.20
N ARG A 209 -3.18 -16.16 0.20
CA ARG A 209 -3.17 -17.31 -0.72
C ARG A 209 -4.43 -18.17 -0.67
N GLY A 210 -5.11 -18.21 0.48
CA GLY A 210 -6.34 -18.98 0.67
C GLY A 210 -7.64 -18.15 0.59
N THR A 211 -7.55 -16.84 0.82
CA THR A 211 -8.71 -15.94 0.86
C THR A 211 -8.93 -15.16 -0.44
N VAL A 212 -7.88 -14.90 -1.21
CA VAL A 212 -7.98 -14.37 -2.58
C VAL A 212 -8.51 -15.47 -3.49
N LEU A 213 -9.63 -15.17 -4.16
CA LEU A 213 -10.29 -16.09 -5.10
C LEU A 213 -9.76 -15.90 -6.51
N GLY A 214 -9.53 -14.65 -6.92
CA GLY A 214 -9.09 -14.31 -8.26
C GLY A 214 -8.36 -12.98 -8.33
N LEU A 215 -7.56 -12.80 -9.38
CA LEU A 215 -6.78 -11.58 -9.65
C LEU A 215 -6.86 -11.22 -11.13
N GLU A 216 -6.91 -9.94 -11.42
CA GLU A 216 -6.58 -9.39 -12.73
C GLU A 216 -5.18 -8.78 -12.63
N VAL A 217 -4.29 -9.16 -13.54
CA VAL A 217 -2.89 -8.73 -13.54
C VAL A 217 -2.49 -8.27 -14.93
N VAL A 218 -1.77 -7.17 -15.02
CA VAL A 218 -1.16 -6.72 -16.27
C VAL A 218 0.33 -7.07 -16.25
N LEU A 219 0.76 -7.86 -17.23
CA LEU A 219 2.15 -8.29 -17.38
C LEU A 219 3.03 -7.17 -17.95
N ALA A 220 4.35 -7.35 -17.92
CA ALA A 220 5.32 -6.34 -18.32
C ALA A 220 5.17 -5.88 -19.78
N ASP A 221 4.73 -6.75 -20.68
CA ASP A 221 4.44 -6.45 -22.11
C ASP A 221 3.08 -5.76 -22.33
N GLY A 222 2.32 -5.54 -21.25
CA GLY A 222 0.97 -5.00 -21.28
C GLY A 222 -0.13 -6.05 -21.50
N THR A 223 0.17 -7.35 -21.58
CA THR A 223 -0.84 -8.40 -21.65
C THR A 223 -1.68 -8.42 -20.37
N VAL A 224 -3.01 -8.38 -20.51
CA VAL A 224 -3.93 -8.51 -19.38
C VAL A 224 -4.22 -9.99 -19.13
N LEU A 225 -3.73 -10.50 -18.01
CA LEU A 225 -4.03 -11.83 -17.52
C LEU A 225 -5.27 -11.79 -16.63
N ASP A 226 -6.38 -12.30 -17.16
CA ASP A 226 -7.62 -12.46 -16.42
C ASP A 226 -7.64 -13.80 -15.68
N CYS A 227 -7.42 -13.75 -14.38
CA CYS A 227 -7.65 -14.84 -13.43
C CYS A 227 -8.69 -14.41 -12.38
N LEU A 228 -9.60 -13.47 -12.74
CA LEU A 228 -10.53 -12.82 -11.82
C LEU A 228 -11.78 -13.69 -11.54
N THR A 229 -11.55 -14.93 -11.14
CA THR A 229 -12.63 -15.83 -10.71
C THR A 229 -13.24 -15.40 -9.37
N SER A 230 -14.55 -15.59 -9.25
CA SER A 230 -15.32 -15.39 -8.02
C SER A 230 -15.84 -16.72 -7.48
N LEU A 231 -15.19 -17.84 -7.81
CA LEU A 231 -15.56 -19.17 -7.35
C LEU A 231 -14.76 -19.56 -6.11
N ARG A 232 -15.42 -20.24 -5.16
CA ARG A 232 -14.76 -20.73 -3.94
C ARG A 232 -13.84 -21.92 -4.20
N LYS A 233 -14.17 -22.71 -5.22
CA LYS A 233 -13.43 -23.87 -5.69
C LYS A 233 -13.43 -23.85 -7.21
N ASP A 234 -12.25 -23.91 -7.79
CA ASP A 234 -12.05 -23.93 -9.23
C ASP A 234 -10.73 -24.69 -9.51
N ASN A 235 -10.83 -25.82 -10.21
CA ASN A 235 -9.71 -26.72 -10.46
C ASN A 235 -9.47 -26.89 -11.98
N THR A 236 -9.85 -25.91 -12.80
CA THR A 236 -9.68 -25.95 -14.26
C THR A 236 -8.25 -25.54 -14.69
N GLY A 237 -7.26 -26.34 -14.30
CA GLY A 237 -5.85 -26.11 -14.67
C GLY A 237 -5.00 -25.55 -13.52
N TYR A 238 -3.96 -24.78 -13.86
CA TYR A 238 -3.02 -24.24 -12.89
C TYR A 238 -3.58 -23.02 -12.15
N ASP A 239 -3.28 -22.92 -10.86
CA ASP A 239 -3.66 -21.76 -10.05
C ASP A 239 -2.70 -20.57 -10.24
N LEU A 240 -2.72 -19.96 -11.44
CA LEU A 240 -1.78 -18.92 -11.86
C LEU A 240 -1.75 -17.70 -10.92
N LYS A 241 -2.89 -17.37 -10.28
CA LYS A 241 -2.96 -16.23 -9.36
C LYS A 241 -1.95 -16.33 -8.22
N GLN A 242 -1.59 -17.55 -7.79
CA GLN A 242 -0.66 -17.78 -6.69
C GLN A 242 0.74 -17.23 -6.95
N LEU A 243 1.17 -17.17 -8.22
CA LEU A 243 2.48 -16.63 -8.59
C LEU A 243 2.57 -15.14 -8.29
N PHE A 244 1.46 -14.41 -8.38
CA PHE A 244 1.43 -12.96 -8.17
C PHE A 244 1.26 -12.58 -6.69
N ILE A 245 0.69 -13.48 -5.87
CA ILE A 245 0.58 -13.27 -4.42
C ILE A 245 1.98 -13.41 -3.79
N GLY A 246 2.51 -12.32 -3.24
CA GLY A 246 3.89 -12.29 -2.72
C GLY A 246 4.97 -12.05 -3.78
N SER A 247 4.61 -11.66 -5.00
CA SER A 247 5.57 -11.33 -6.08
C SER A 247 6.16 -9.93 -5.98
N GLU A 248 5.63 -9.08 -5.11
CA GLU A 248 6.08 -7.70 -4.89
C GLU A 248 6.09 -6.82 -6.16
N GLY A 249 5.23 -7.14 -7.14
CA GLY A 249 5.11 -6.38 -8.39
C GLY A 249 6.16 -6.73 -9.45
N THR A 250 7.03 -7.71 -9.20
CA THR A 250 8.11 -8.10 -10.12
C THR A 250 7.65 -8.92 -11.32
N LEU A 251 6.50 -9.62 -11.21
CA LEU A 251 5.95 -10.46 -12.28
C LEU A 251 4.81 -9.78 -13.05
N GLY A 252 4.27 -8.68 -12.53
CA GLY A 252 3.13 -7.97 -13.11
C GLY A 252 2.46 -7.03 -12.10
N VAL A 253 1.61 -6.15 -12.63
CA VAL A 253 0.85 -5.18 -11.84
C VAL A 253 -0.56 -5.70 -11.60
N ILE A 254 -0.90 -5.95 -10.34
CA ILE A 254 -2.26 -6.35 -9.95
C ILE A 254 -3.20 -5.14 -10.11
N THR A 255 -4.27 -5.28 -10.88
CA THR A 255 -5.24 -4.21 -11.17
C THR A 255 -6.60 -4.43 -10.51
N ALA A 256 -7.02 -5.68 -10.33
CA ALA A 256 -8.24 -6.03 -9.60
C ALA A 256 -8.06 -7.30 -8.76
N VAL A 257 -8.84 -7.37 -7.68
CA VAL A 257 -8.80 -8.46 -6.70
C VAL A 257 -10.22 -8.93 -6.39
N SER A 258 -10.41 -10.25 -6.47
CA SER A 258 -11.58 -10.96 -5.96
C SER A 258 -11.18 -11.68 -4.66
N ILE A 259 -11.83 -11.34 -3.54
CA ILE A 259 -11.46 -11.83 -2.21
C ILE A 259 -12.70 -12.28 -1.42
N LEU A 260 -12.53 -13.34 -0.64
CA LEU A 260 -13.54 -13.83 0.28
C LEU A 260 -13.50 -13.02 1.60
N CYS A 261 -14.57 -12.31 1.89
CA CYS A 261 -14.78 -11.65 3.18
C CYS A 261 -15.49 -12.62 4.15
N PRO A 262 -14.92 -12.90 5.32
CA PRO A 262 -15.61 -13.64 6.37
C PRO A 262 -16.83 -12.88 6.91
N PRO A 263 -17.85 -13.59 7.43
CA PRO A 263 -18.97 -12.94 8.10
C PRO A 263 -18.50 -12.18 9.33
N LYS A 264 -19.16 -11.06 9.62
CA LYS A 264 -18.88 -10.23 10.79
C LYS A 264 -19.22 -11.01 12.07
N PRO A 265 -18.29 -11.11 13.04
CA PRO A 265 -18.55 -11.80 14.28
C PRO A 265 -19.66 -11.08 15.07
N LYS A 266 -20.60 -11.84 15.65
CA LYS A 266 -21.66 -11.30 16.50
C LYS A 266 -21.14 -10.73 17.83
N ALA A 267 -20.00 -11.24 18.30
CA ALA A 267 -19.32 -10.79 19.50
C ALA A 267 -17.80 -10.80 19.29
N VAL A 268 -17.14 -9.77 19.80
CA VAL A 268 -15.67 -9.65 19.82
C VAL A 268 -15.29 -9.32 21.25
N ASN A 269 -14.44 -10.15 21.86
CA ASN A 269 -13.91 -9.94 23.21
C ASN A 269 -12.39 -9.85 23.10
N VAL A 270 -11.77 -8.97 23.87
CA VAL A 270 -10.31 -8.81 23.92
C VAL A 270 -9.89 -8.97 25.37
N ALA A 271 -8.98 -9.89 25.65
CA ALA A 271 -8.34 -10.04 26.95
C ALA A 271 -6.88 -9.58 26.84
N PHE A 272 -6.44 -8.75 27.78
CA PHE A 272 -5.06 -8.32 27.92
C PHE A 272 -4.51 -8.90 29.22
N LEU A 273 -3.54 -9.80 29.13
CA LEU A 273 -3.02 -10.56 30.26
C LEU A 273 -1.54 -10.24 30.47
N GLY A 274 -1.15 -9.88 31.69
CA GLY A 274 0.24 -9.81 32.09
C GLY A 274 0.66 -11.12 32.75
N ALA A 275 1.68 -11.79 32.22
CA ALA A 275 2.26 -12.98 32.85
C ALA A 275 3.61 -12.61 33.48
N VAL A 276 3.81 -12.93 34.76
CA VAL A 276 5.11 -12.88 35.41
C VAL A 276 5.81 -14.20 35.12
N GLY A 277 6.99 -14.17 34.51
CA GLY A 277 7.79 -15.38 34.29
C GLY A 277 8.12 -16.09 35.60
N PRO A 278 8.46 -17.39 35.59
CA PRO A 278 8.95 -18.07 36.78
C PRO A 278 10.18 -17.30 37.29
N ALA A 279 10.19 -16.95 38.57
CA ALA A 279 11.36 -16.39 39.22
C ALA A 279 12.48 -17.43 39.08
N GLY A 280 13.47 -17.13 38.22
CA GLY A 280 14.73 -17.86 38.27
C GLY A 280 15.33 -17.62 39.66
N GLU A 281 15.72 -18.69 40.34
CA GLU A 281 16.65 -18.62 41.47
C GLU A 281 18.00 -18.12 40.95
N ASP A 282 18.11 -16.82 40.67
CA ASP A 282 19.38 -16.16 40.51
C ASP A 282 19.34 -14.82 41.25
N ASN A 283 20.26 -14.69 42.19
CA ASN A 283 20.43 -13.55 43.07
C ASN A 283 20.65 -12.26 42.25
N GLY A 284 19.71 -11.32 42.37
CA GLY A 284 19.94 -9.91 42.08
C GLY A 284 19.17 -9.36 40.88
N GLY A 285 18.05 -8.69 41.18
CA GLY A 285 17.44 -7.63 40.37
C GLY A 285 17.04 -8.01 38.95
N THR A 286 15.83 -8.56 38.78
CA THR A 286 15.24 -8.78 37.45
C THR A 286 13.91 -8.05 37.35
N GLU A 287 13.84 -7.06 36.46
CA GLU A 287 12.59 -6.38 36.08
C GLU A 287 11.67 -7.35 35.31
N PRO A 288 10.33 -7.26 35.49
CA PRO A 288 9.40 -8.15 34.83
C PRO A 288 9.34 -7.89 33.32
N GLY A 289 9.62 -8.94 32.53
CA GLY A 289 9.41 -8.94 31.07
C GLY A 289 7.92 -9.11 30.74
N TRP A 290 7.36 -8.18 29.97
CA TRP A 290 5.96 -8.20 29.55
C TRP A 290 5.82 -8.93 28.21
N LEU A 291 5.04 -10.02 28.16
CA LEU A 291 4.65 -10.68 26.91
C LEU A 291 3.18 -10.36 26.61
N CYS A 292 2.92 -9.69 25.48
CA CYS A 292 1.57 -9.37 25.02
C CYS A 292 1.06 -10.44 24.06
N VAL A 293 -0.07 -11.08 24.38
CA VAL A 293 -0.78 -11.99 23.48
C VAL A 293 -2.20 -11.46 23.28
N GLN A 294 -2.53 -11.12 22.02
CA GLN A 294 -3.88 -10.75 21.60
C GLN A 294 -4.59 -12.00 21.08
N VAL A 295 -5.74 -12.36 21.65
CA VAL A 295 -6.63 -13.46 21.16
C VAL A 295 -7.89 -12.86 20.55
#